data_AF-A0A933R0N1-F1
#
_entry.id   AF-A0A933R0N1-F1
#
_cell.length_a   1.000
_cell.length_b   1.000
_cell.length_c   1.000
_cell.angle_alpha   90.00
_cell.angle_beta   90.00
_cell.angle_gamma   90.00
#
_symmetry.space_group_name_H-M   'P 1'
#
loop_
_entity.id
_entity.type
_entity.pdbx_description
1 polymer ?
#
loop_
_entity_poly.entity_id
_entity_poly.type
_entity_poly.pdbx_seq_one_letter_code
_entity_poly.pdbx_strand_id
1 'polypeptide(L)'
;MQWVFHRLHFAGPVADRVYVMRSVGRTIGADAYRVEWALAPEAVPAGEEGITPRQFSGFWELRSADDGKTTEARYAVHSDPGGRIPSWLVSRMTDRYVREVVRAVRGRLGRIDPGTGRRQ
;
A
#
# COMPACT_ATOMS: atom_id res chain seq x y z
N MET A 1 11.85 3.31 -9.64
CA MET A 1 11.85 3.77 -8.24
C MET A 1 11.00 5.01 -8.16
N GLN A 2 10.13 5.12 -7.16
CA GLN A 2 9.21 6.25 -6.98
C GLN A 2 9.11 6.67 -5.52
N TRP A 3 8.81 7.93 -5.28
CA TRP A 3 8.56 8.51 -3.97
C TRP A 3 7.11 8.96 -3.90
N VAL A 4 6.43 8.65 -2.81
CA VAL A 4 5.00 8.92 -2.65
C VAL A 4 4.77 9.56 -1.30
N PHE A 5 4.22 10.77 -1.28
CA PHE A 5 3.69 11.37 -0.07
C PHE A 5 2.38 10.68 0.31
N HIS A 6 2.22 10.37 1.60
CA HIS A 6 1.05 9.67 2.12
C HIS A 6 0.57 10.31 3.43
N ARG A 7 -0.76 10.39 3.54
CA ARG A 7 -1.48 10.78 4.75
C ARG A 7 -2.43 9.64 5.12
N LEU A 8 -2.32 9.14 6.35
CA LEU A 8 -3.03 7.92 6.79
C LEU A 8 -4.51 8.16 7.16
N HIS A 9 -4.93 9.41 7.35
CA HIS A 9 -6.30 9.81 7.67
C HIS A 9 -6.88 9.05 8.87
N PHE A 10 -6.18 9.06 10.01
CA PHE A 10 -6.72 8.46 11.24
C PHE A 10 -8.02 9.14 11.67
N ALA A 11 -8.99 8.35 12.15
CA ALA A 11 -10.28 8.84 12.60
C ALA A 11 -10.23 9.39 14.04
N GLY A 12 -11.11 10.37 14.33
CA GLY A 12 -11.30 10.93 15.68
C GLY A 12 -10.24 11.98 16.07
N PRO A 13 -10.11 12.32 17.36
CA PRO A 13 -9.24 13.40 17.85
C PRO A 13 -7.76 12.94 17.97
N VAL A 14 -7.29 12.11 17.05
CA VAL A 14 -5.92 11.60 17.04
C VAL A 14 -5.15 12.31 15.93
N ALA A 15 -3.97 12.85 16.26
CA ALA A 15 -3.10 13.46 15.26
C ALA A 15 -2.81 12.48 14.11
N ASP A 16 -2.91 12.97 12.89
CA ASP A 16 -2.76 12.13 11.71
C ASP A 16 -1.29 11.76 11.46
N ARG A 17 -1.05 10.75 10.62
CA ARG A 17 0.30 10.35 10.22
C ARG A 17 0.57 10.78 8.78
N VAL A 18 1.65 11.52 8.61
CA VAL A 18 2.14 11.99 7.31
C VAL A 18 3.57 11.51 7.11
N TYR A 19 3.87 11.02 5.92
CA TYR A 19 5.22 10.54 5.58
C TYR A 19 5.41 10.46 4.08
N VAL A 20 6.68 10.45 3.67
CA VAL A 20 7.07 10.02 2.32
C VAL A 20 7.43 8.54 2.41
N MET A 21 7.03 7.76 1.40
CA MET A 21 7.48 6.38 1.23
C MET A 21 8.24 6.23 -0.07
N ARG A 22 9.30 5.43 -0.03
CA ARG A 22 10.00 4.95 -1.22
C ARG A 22 9.35 3.67 -1.68
N SER A 23 9.05 3.56 -2.97
CA SER A 23 8.55 2.34 -3.57
C SER A 23 9.45 1.87 -4.71
N VAL A 24 9.77 0.57 -4.71
CA VAL A 24 10.63 -0.09 -5.69
C VAL A 24 9.93 -1.35 -6.17
N GLY A 25 9.69 -1.41 -7.48
CA GLY A 25 9.20 -2.60 -8.16
C GLY A 25 10.35 -3.36 -8.82
N ARG A 26 10.33 -4.69 -8.72
CA ARG A 26 11.28 -5.59 -9.40
C ARG A 26 10.60 -6.89 -9.81
N THR A 27 11.03 -7.46 -10.92
CA THR A 27 10.71 -8.84 -11.29
C THR A 27 11.46 -9.80 -10.36
N ILE A 28 10.80 -10.85 -9.88
CA ILE A 28 11.36 -11.86 -8.98
C ILE A 28 11.14 -13.27 -9.56
N GLY A 29 12.04 -13.72 -10.44
CA GLY A 29 11.86 -14.96 -11.21
C GLY A 29 11.06 -14.72 -12.49
N ALA A 30 10.71 -15.79 -13.21
CA ALA A 30 10.11 -15.67 -14.55
C ALA A 30 8.72 -15.02 -14.55
N ASP A 31 7.86 -15.40 -13.59
CA ASP A 31 6.43 -15.05 -13.61
C ASP A 31 5.96 -14.32 -12.35
N ALA A 32 6.85 -13.55 -11.72
CA ALA A 32 6.49 -12.83 -10.52
C ALA A 32 7.09 -11.43 -10.46
N TYR A 33 6.33 -10.52 -9.86
CA TYR A 33 6.68 -9.12 -9.69
C TYR A 33 6.45 -8.70 -8.25
N ARG A 34 7.39 -7.97 -7.69
CA ARG A 34 7.35 -7.54 -6.30
C ARG A 34 7.52 -6.04 -6.21
N VAL A 35 6.59 -5.39 -5.53
CA VAL A 35 6.66 -3.97 -5.18
C VAL A 35 6.87 -3.88 -3.69
N GLU A 36 8.01 -3.36 -3.27
CA GLU A 36 8.31 -3.11 -1.86
C GLU A 36 8.25 -1.62 -1.59
N TRP A 37 7.83 -1.25 -0.39
CA TRP A 37 7.91 0.12 0.09
C TRP A 37 8.40 0.19 1.53
N ALA A 38 9.03 1.31 1.85
CA ALA A 38 9.49 1.66 3.19
C ALA A 38 9.45 3.18 3.38
N LEU A 39 9.50 3.62 4.64
CA LEU A 39 9.68 5.04 4.97
C LEU A 39 10.91 5.61 4.26
N ALA A 40 10.69 6.79 3.70
CA ALA A 40 11.68 7.60 3.03
C ALA A 40 12.30 8.58 4.05
N PRO A 41 13.62 8.83 4.02
CA PRO A 41 14.23 9.92 4.80
C PRO A 41 13.79 11.32 4.33
N GLU A 42 13.16 11.42 3.16
CA GLU A 42 12.66 12.64 2.54
C GLU A 42 11.67 13.36 3.47
N ALA A 43 11.85 14.68 3.54
CA ALA A 43 10.94 15.54 4.30
C ALA A 43 9.53 15.49 3.71
N VAL A 44 8.53 15.58 4.59
CA VAL A 44 7.16 15.81 4.17
C VAL A 44 7.04 17.20 3.50
N PRO A 45 6.15 17.36 2.51
CA PRO A 45 5.94 18.65 1.86
C PRO A 45 5.64 19.77 2.86
N ALA A 46 6.09 20.99 2.55
CA ALA A 46 5.85 22.14 3.40
C ALA A 46 4.34 22.40 3.58
N GLY A 47 3.92 22.67 4.81
CA GLY A 47 2.50 22.88 5.17
C GLY A 47 1.75 21.60 5.56
N GLU A 48 2.37 20.43 5.45
CA GLU A 48 1.78 19.18 5.92
C GLU A 48 1.99 18.99 7.42
N GLU A 49 0.89 18.98 8.18
CA GLU A 49 0.90 18.69 9.61
C GLU A 49 0.58 17.22 9.90
N GLY A 50 1.35 16.62 10.81
CA GLY A 50 1.10 15.29 11.34
C GLY A 50 2.33 14.69 12.00
N ILE A 51 2.19 13.45 12.46
CA ILE A 51 3.25 12.68 13.12
C ILE A 51 3.87 11.73 12.09
N THR A 52 5.19 11.77 11.93
CA THR A 52 5.88 10.73 11.15
C THR A 52 5.87 9.41 11.93
N PRO A 53 5.37 8.30 11.34
CA PRO A 53 5.41 6.98 11.98
C PRO A 53 6.86 6.54 12.21
N ARG A 54 7.08 5.72 13.24
CA ARG A 54 8.42 5.18 13.56
C ARG A 54 8.86 4.13 12.56
N GLN A 55 7.91 3.33 12.08
CA GLN A 55 8.16 2.29 11.09
C GLN A 55 6.96 2.18 10.16
N PHE A 56 7.21 2.11 8.87
CA PHE A 56 6.21 1.77 7.88
C PHE A 56 6.90 1.12 6.69
N SER A 57 6.55 -0.13 6.42
CA SER A 57 7.05 -0.88 5.28
C SER A 57 6.03 -1.92 4.85
N GLY A 58 6.21 -2.46 3.65
CA GLY A 58 5.33 -3.50 3.16
C GLY A 58 5.70 -3.93 1.76
N PHE A 59 4.90 -4.85 1.23
CA PHE A 59 5.07 -5.31 -0.13
C PHE A 59 3.76 -5.80 -0.76
N TRP A 60 3.75 -5.71 -2.08
CA TRP A 60 2.93 -6.50 -2.97
C TRP A 60 3.83 -7.53 -3.63
N GLU A 61 3.37 -8.78 -3.64
CA GLU A 61 3.95 -9.82 -4.47
C GLU A 61 2.86 -10.36 -5.38
N LEU A 62 3.12 -10.32 -6.67
CA LEU A 62 2.21 -10.73 -7.73
C LEU A 62 2.86 -11.91 -8.45
N ARG A 63 2.14 -13.02 -8.54
CA ARG A 63 2.59 -14.21 -9.28
C ARG A 63 1.54 -14.59 -10.29
N SER A 64 1.97 -15.00 -11.48
CA SER A 64 1.09 -15.66 -12.43
C SER A 64 0.51 -16.93 -11.81
N ALA A 65 -0.78 -17.17 -12.04
CA ALA A 65 -1.50 -18.37 -11.66
C ALA A 65 -2.44 -18.79 -12.80
N ASP A 66 -2.91 -20.04 -12.76
CA ASP A 66 -3.79 -20.63 -13.77
C ASP A 66 -3.34 -20.39 -15.22
N ASP A 67 -2.05 -20.65 -15.49
CA ASP A 67 -1.43 -20.48 -16.82
C ASP A 67 -1.55 -19.04 -17.37
N GLY A 68 -1.36 -18.05 -16.49
CA GLY A 68 -1.45 -16.62 -16.84
C GLY A 68 -2.87 -16.06 -16.89
N LYS A 69 -3.89 -16.87 -16.58
CA LYS A 69 -5.29 -16.41 -16.55
C LYS A 69 -5.63 -15.67 -15.26
N THR A 70 -4.90 -15.92 -14.18
CA THR A 70 -5.12 -15.27 -12.90
C THR A 70 -3.81 -14.79 -12.29
N THR A 71 -3.91 -13.90 -11.30
CA THR A 71 -2.75 -13.42 -10.54
C THR A 71 -2.97 -13.72 -9.06
N GLU A 72 -2.07 -14.47 -8.46
CA GLU A 72 -1.98 -14.57 -7.01
C GLU A 72 -1.32 -13.29 -6.49
N ALA A 73 -2.04 -12.54 -5.66
CA ALA A 73 -1.54 -11.29 -5.06
C ALA A 73 -1.42 -11.44 -3.54
N ARG A 74 -0.21 -11.24 -3.01
CA ARG A 74 0.06 -11.20 -1.57
C ARG A 74 0.37 -9.77 -1.17
N TYR A 75 -0.30 -9.31 -0.13
CA TYR A 75 -0.11 -7.99 0.47
C TYR A 75 0.29 -8.14 1.93
N ALA A 76 1.36 -7.47 2.33
CA ALA A 76 1.74 -7.37 3.72
C ALA A 76 2.18 -5.94 4.04
N VAL A 77 1.84 -5.49 5.23
CA VAL A 77 2.21 -4.18 5.77
C VAL A 77 2.66 -4.34 7.21
N HIS A 78 3.75 -3.67 7.54
CA HIS A 78 4.27 -3.56 8.89
C HIS A 78 4.32 -2.07 9.25
N SER A 79 3.68 -1.71 10.35
CA SER A 79 3.51 -0.32 10.76
C SER A 79 3.67 -0.17 12.27
N ASP A 80 4.61 0.67 12.67
CA ASP A 80 4.66 1.30 13.98
C ASP A 80 4.31 2.78 13.79
N PRO A 81 3.03 3.13 13.98
CA PRO A 81 2.56 4.49 13.75
C PRO A 81 3.06 5.53 14.78
N GLY A 82 3.74 5.09 15.84
CA GLY A 82 4.31 5.98 16.86
C GLY A 82 3.29 6.82 17.64
N GLY A 83 3.73 7.38 18.77
CA GLY A 83 2.85 8.17 19.64
C GLY A 83 1.82 7.32 20.41
N ARG A 84 0.91 7.97 21.14
CA ARG A 84 -0.13 7.29 21.90
C ARG A 84 -1.35 7.04 21.01
N ILE A 85 -1.44 5.83 20.48
CA ILE A 85 -2.61 5.40 19.71
C ILE A 85 -3.39 4.40 20.56
N PRO A 86 -4.71 4.61 20.75
CA PRO A 86 -5.52 3.64 21.44
C PRO A 86 -5.51 2.28 20.73
N SER A 87 -5.44 1.19 21.49
CA SER A 87 -5.41 -0.19 20.96
C SER A 87 -6.62 -0.50 20.07
N TRP A 88 -7.80 0.02 20.41
CA TRP A 88 -9.01 -0.13 19.61
C TRP A 88 -8.86 0.44 18.19
N LEU A 89 -8.08 1.53 18.03
CA LEU A 89 -7.84 2.14 16.73
C LEU A 89 -6.88 1.27 15.92
N VAL A 90 -5.81 0.76 16.53
CA VAL A 90 -4.87 -0.17 15.88
C VAL A 90 -5.59 -1.42 15.37
N SER A 91 -6.38 -2.09 16.22
CA SER A 91 -7.09 -3.31 15.86
C SER A 91 -8.11 -3.09 14.72
N ARG A 92 -8.84 -1.97 14.76
CA ARG A 92 -9.80 -1.62 13.71
C ARG A 92 -9.11 -1.30 12.38
N MET A 93 -7.95 -0.64 12.43
CA MET A 93 -7.18 -0.28 11.24
C MET A 93 -6.62 -1.53 10.56
N THR A 94 -5.92 -2.40 11.29
CA THR A 94 -5.26 -3.57 10.69
C THR A 94 -6.24 -4.49 9.98
N ASP A 95 -7.38 -4.80 10.61
CA ASP A 95 -8.34 -5.76 10.10
C ASP A 95 -9.16 -5.19 8.92
N ARG A 96 -9.56 -3.92 9.01
CA ARG A 96 -10.39 -3.27 7.98
C ARG A 96 -9.59 -2.83 6.75
N TYR A 97 -8.43 -2.21 6.95
CA TYR A 97 -7.69 -1.58 5.85
C TYR A 97 -7.16 -2.61 4.86
N VAL A 98 -6.63 -3.75 5.34
CA VAL A 98 -6.15 -4.82 4.45
C VAL A 98 -7.27 -5.31 3.53
N ARG A 99 -8.48 -5.51 4.07
CA ARG A 99 -9.64 -5.93 3.28
C ARG A 99 -10.09 -4.86 2.29
N GLU A 100 -10.11 -3.60 2.70
CA GLU A 100 -10.50 -2.49 1.82
C GLU A 100 -9.51 -2.31 0.67
N VAL A 101 -8.20 -2.40 0.94
CA VAL A 101 -7.15 -2.36 -0.09
C VAL A 101 -7.34 -3.49 -1.10
N VAL A 102 -7.50 -4.74 -0.65
CA VAL A 102 -7.71 -5.88 -1.55
C VAL A 102 -9.00 -5.73 -2.37
N ARG A 103 -10.10 -5.27 -1.74
CA ARG A 103 -11.36 -4.99 -2.45
C ARG A 103 -11.21 -3.88 -3.48
N ALA A 104 -10.54 -2.78 -3.15
CA ALA A 104 -10.32 -1.65 -4.04
C ALA A 104 -9.47 -2.05 -5.26
N VAL A 105 -8.40 -2.84 -5.04
CA VAL A 105 -7.58 -3.39 -6.12
C VAL A 105 -8.43 -4.27 -7.03
N ARG A 106 -9.19 -5.22 -6.47
CA ARG A 106 -10.09 -6.09 -7.25
C ARG A 106 -11.12 -5.28 -8.06
N GLY A 107 -11.75 -4.30 -7.43
CA GLY A 107 -12.73 -3.43 -8.10
C GLY A 107 -12.12 -2.50 -9.15
N ARG A 108 -10.81 -2.18 -9.05
CA ARG A 108 -10.10 -1.45 -10.11
C ARG A 108 -9.73 -2.36 -11.27
N LEU A 109 -9.30 -3.59 -11.01
CA LEU A 109 -9.01 -4.59 -12.05
C LEU A 109 -10.26 -4.95 -12.88
N GLY A 110 -11.42 -5.12 -12.24
CA GLY A 110 -12.68 -5.37 -12.95
C GLY A 110 -13.15 -4.20 -13.82
N ARG A 111 -12.61 -2.99 -13.63
CA ARG A 111 -12.85 -1.83 -14.48
C ARG A 111 -11.83 -1.71 -15.62
N ILE A 112 -10.75 -2.50 -15.59
CA ILE A 112 -9.62 -2.34 -16.51
C ILE A 112 -9.71 -3.25 -17.76
N ASP A 113 -10.33 -4.45 -17.77
CA ASP A 113 -10.80 -5.07 -19.05
C ASP A 113 -11.63 -6.40 -18.98
N PRO A 114 -12.33 -6.82 -20.09
CA PRO A 114 -11.68 -7.59 -21.18
C PRO A 114 -12.17 -7.29 -22.63
N GLY A 115 -12.04 -6.07 -23.16
CA GLY A 115 -12.43 -5.73 -24.54
C GLY A 115 -11.47 -4.84 -25.35
N THR A 116 -10.39 -4.33 -24.77
CA THR A 116 -9.60 -3.26 -25.42
C THR A 116 -8.21 -3.75 -25.82
N GLY A 117 -8.21 -4.80 -26.64
CA GLY A 117 -7.01 -5.37 -27.25
C GLY A 117 -7.26 -5.91 -28.65
N ARG A 118 -7.96 -5.16 -29.52
CA ARG A 118 -7.98 -5.45 -30.96
C ARG A 118 -6.94 -4.60 -31.69
N ARG A 119 -6.02 -5.34 -32.31
CA ARG A 119 -5.10 -4.96 -33.39
C ARG A 119 -5.57 -3.74 -34.19
N GLN A 120 -4.67 -2.79 -34.37
CA GLN A 120 -4.40 -2.18 -35.68
C GLN A 120 -2.89 -2.16 -35.88
#